data_AF-A0CI24-F1
#
_entry.id   AF-A0CI24-F1
#
_cell.length_a   1.000
_cell.length_b   1.000
_cell.length_c   1.000
_cell.angle_alpha   90.00
_cell.angle_beta   90.00
_cell.angle_gamma   90.00
#
_symmetry.space_group_name_H-M   'P 1'
#
loop_
_entity.id
_entity.type
_entity.pdbx_description
1 polymer ?
#
loop_
_entity_poly.entity_id
_entity_poly.type
_entity_poly.pdbx_seq_one_letter_code
_entity_poly.pdbx_strand_id
1 'polypeptide(L)'
;MINIHSDSKLTIEQQDSEVYHLIEKKKELQQNSINLIPCENYVSKTVAEAQSCVFSSRYAPGLQGGKYAPQAENYDAIEKLCQDRALAAFYLDPQEWGVNVQMGSGITSNLAIFL
;
A
#
# COMPACT_ATOMS: atom_id res chain seq x y z
N MET A 1 -5.94 -4.88 18.81
CA MET A 1 -6.46 -5.74 17.73
C MET A 1 -7.76 -5.13 17.23
N ILE A 2 -7.83 -4.71 15.98
CA ILE A 2 -9.08 -4.22 15.39
C ILE A 2 -10.04 -5.41 15.32
N ASN A 3 -11.15 -5.34 16.06
CA ASN A 3 -12.15 -6.38 16.07
C ASN A 3 -13.00 -6.24 14.81
N ILE A 4 -12.69 -7.06 13.80
CA ILE A 4 -13.36 -7.08 12.49
C ILE A 4 -14.88 -7.37 12.58
N HIS A 5 -15.38 -7.73 13.77
CA HIS A 5 -16.77 -8.15 13.98
C HIS A 5 -17.65 -7.14 14.74
N SER A 6 -17.11 -6.12 15.44
CA SER A 6 -17.95 -5.15 16.18
C SER A 6 -17.98 -3.74 15.60
N ASP A 7 -16.87 -3.27 15.01
CA ASP A 7 -16.74 -1.87 14.54
C ASP A 7 -16.91 -1.72 13.02
N SER A 8 -17.18 -2.83 12.31
CA SER A 8 -17.02 -2.97 10.85
C SER A 8 -18.03 -2.24 9.97
N LYS A 9 -18.94 -1.43 10.53
CA LYS A 9 -19.96 -0.69 9.77
C LYS A 9 -19.94 0.82 9.98
N LEU A 10 -19.18 1.33 10.94
CA LEU A 10 -19.15 2.77 11.21
C LEU A 10 -18.20 3.46 10.22
N THR A 11 -18.67 4.54 9.61
CA THR A 11 -17.83 5.39 8.75
C THR A 11 -16.96 6.29 9.62
N ILE A 12 -15.88 6.83 9.04
CA ILE A 12 -15.05 7.82 9.76
C ILE A 12 -15.85 9.06 10.16
N GLU A 13 -16.85 9.47 9.36
CA GLU A 13 -17.76 10.56 9.71
C GLU A 13 -18.56 10.28 11.00
N GLN A 14 -18.99 9.03 11.21
CA GLN A 14 -19.74 8.61 12.39
C GLN A 14 -18.86 8.38 13.60
N GLN A 15 -17.64 7.86 13.39
CA GLN A 15 -16.70 7.48 14.45
C GLN A 15 -15.86 8.68 14.94
N ASP A 16 -15.44 9.55 14.01
CA ASP A 16 -14.51 10.66 14.23
C ASP A 16 -14.79 11.81 13.24
N SER A 17 -15.81 12.61 13.57
CA SER A 17 -16.25 13.74 12.75
C SER A 17 -15.19 14.82 12.56
N GLU A 18 -14.27 14.98 13.53
CA GLU A 18 -13.18 15.95 13.45
C GLU A 18 -12.18 15.56 12.36
N VAL A 19 -11.75 14.29 12.35
CA VAL A 19 -10.84 13.79 11.31
C VAL A 19 -11.52 13.81 9.94
N TYR A 20 -12.80 13.41 9.85
CA TYR A 20 -13.55 13.48 8.60
C TYR A 20 -13.58 14.90 8.02
N HIS A 21 -13.85 15.91 8.85
CA HIS A 21 -13.89 17.30 8.39
C HIS A 21 -12.52 17.79 7.88
N LEU A 22 -11.42 17.38 8.53
CA LEU A 22 -10.07 17.70 8.07
C LEU A 22 -9.74 17.03 6.72
N ILE A 23 -10.19 15.79 6.50
CA ILE A 23 -10.01 15.09 5.22
C ILE A 23 -10.77 15.81 4.09
N GLU A 24 -12.04 16.16 4.29
CA GLU A 24 -12.82 16.85 3.26
C GLU A 24 -12.26 18.25 2.97
N LYS A 25 -11.80 18.98 4.00
CA LYS A 25 -11.11 20.26 3.80
C LYS A 25 -9.82 20.10 2.98
N LYS A 26 -9.04 19.04 3.22
CA LYS A 26 -7.82 18.77 2.45
C LYS A 26 -8.12 18.39 1.00
N LYS A 27 -9.18 17.61 0.77
CA LYS A 27 -9.66 17.23 -0.56
C LYS A 27 -10.15 18.43 -1.36
N GLU A 28 -10.95 19.30 -0.75
CA GLU A 28 -11.37 20.57 -1.38
C GLU A 28 -10.17 21.43 -1.75
N LEU A 29 -9.19 21.57 -0.84
CA LEU A 29 -7.96 22.30 -1.12
C LEU A 29 -7.21 21.71 -2.31
N GLN A 30 -7.08 20.37 -2.38
CA GLN A 30 -6.41 19.69 -3.50
C GLN A 30 -7.14 19.89 -4.83
N GLN A 31 -8.47 19.91 -4.83
CA GLN A 31 -9.28 20.14 -6.03
C GLN A 31 -9.22 21.60 -6.51
N ASN A 32 -9.05 22.54 -5.59
CA ASN A 32 -9.06 23.98 -5.88
C ASN A 32 -7.65 24.60 -5.96
N SER A 33 -6.59 23.79 -5.87
CA SER A 33 -5.20 24.25 -5.95
C SER A 33 -4.47 23.68 -7.15
N ILE A 34 -3.60 24.48 -7.75
CA ILE A 34 -2.62 23.98 -8.72
C ILE A 34 -1.40 23.49 -7.94
N ASN A 35 -1.16 22.18 -7.95
CA ASN A 35 0.05 21.61 -7.36
C ASN A 35 1.20 21.62 -8.37
N LEU A 36 2.27 22.36 -8.05
CA LEU A 36 3.48 22.48 -8.88
C LEU A 36 4.69 21.77 -8.25
N ILE A 37 4.49 21.01 -7.19
CA ILE A 37 5.56 20.25 -6.55
C ILE A 37 5.85 19.01 -7.41
N PRO A 38 7.06 18.88 -8.01
CA PRO A 38 7.32 17.89 -9.05
C PRO A 38 7.34 16.44 -8.55
N CYS A 39 7.54 16.23 -7.25
CA CYS A 39 7.55 14.90 -6.64
C CYS A 39 6.19 14.49 -6.06
N GLU A 40 5.21 15.40 -6.04
CA GLU A 40 3.87 15.08 -5.56
C GLU A 40 2.99 14.58 -6.71
N ASN A 41 2.06 13.69 -6.37
CA ASN A 41 1.10 13.17 -7.33
C ASN A 41 -0.20 12.75 -6.61
N TYR A 42 -1.26 12.58 -7.38
CA TYR A 42 -2.56 12.11 -6.88
C TYR A 42 -2.74 10.63 -7.23
N VAL A 43 -2.96 9.81 -6.22
CA VAL A 43 -3.22 8.37 -6.42
C VAL A 43 -4.62 8.14 -7.00
N SER A 44 -4.78 7.08 -7.79
CA SER A 44 -6.10 6.69 -8.25
C SER A 44 -6.95 6.13 -7.11
N LYS A 45 -8.27 6.21 -7.25
CA LYS A 45 -9.21 5.69 -6.25
C LYS A 45 -8.98 4.21 -5.95
N THR A 46 -8.70 3.40 -6.98
CA THR A 46 -8.46 1.96 -6.83
C THR A 46 -7.17 1.66 -6.05
N VAL A 47 -6.14 2.49 -6.18
CA VAL A 47 -4.89 2.34 -5.41
C VAL A 47 -5.14 2.69 -3.94
N ALA A 48 -5.87 3.77 -3.67
CA ALA A 48 -6.25 4.14 -2.30
C ALA A 48 -7.10 3.06 -1.62
N GLU A 49 -8.06 2.46 -2.33
CA GLU A 49 -8.87 1.33 -1.84
C GLU A 49 -8.01 0.11 -1.49
N ALA A 50 -7.04 -0.23 -2.34
CA ALA A 50 -6.13 -1.34 -2.09
C ALA A 50 -5.19 -1.08 -0.90
N GLN A 51 -4.76 0.16 -0.67
CA GLN A 51 -3.86 0.51 0.43
C GLN A 51 -4.50 0.31 1.80
N SER A 52 -5.80 0.58 1.94
CA SER A 52 -6.54 0.46 3.19
C SER A 52 -7.40 -0.81 3.28
N CYS A 53 -7.03 -1.87 2.57
CA CYS A 53 -7.77 -3.13 2.58
C CYS A 53 -7.31 -4.09 3.69
N VAL A 54 -7.93 -5.27 3.74
CA VAL A 54 -7.69 -6.31 4.77
C VAL A 54 -6.23 -6.74 4.90
N PHE A 55 -5.44 -6.65 3.82
CA PHE A 55 -4.01 -7.00 3.84
C PHE A 55 -3.18 -6.14 4.80
N SER A 56 -3.62 -4.89 5.09
CA SER A 56 -2.95 -3.97 6.01
C SER A 56 -3.00 -4.39 7.49
N SER A 57 -3.93 -5.29 7.84
CA SER A 57 -4.23 -5.64 9.24
C SER A 57 -3.41 -6.79 9.80
N ARG A 58 -2.70 -7.56 8.95
CA ARG A 58 -1.94 -8.73 9.39
C ARG A 58 -0.49 -8.69 8.93
N TYR A 59 0.36 -9.29 9.75
CA TYR A 59 1.79 -9.38 9.54
C TYR A 59 2.15 -10.68 8.83
N ALA A 60 2.93 -10.60 7.75
CA ALA A 60 3.33 -11.75 6.93
C ALA A 60 4.84 -11.70 6.62
N PRO A 61 5.71 -11.99 7.61
CA PRO A 61 7.16 -11.86 7.46
C PRO A 61 7.73 -12.96 6.57
N GLY A 62 8.77 -12.60 5.82
CA GLY A 62 9.47 -13.51 4.92
C GLY A 62 9.21 -13.20 3.44
N LEU A 63 10.05 -13.77 2.59
CA LEU A 63 9.89 -13.73 1.14
C LEU A 63 8.83 -14.74 0.70
N GLN A 64 8.34 -14.59 -0.53
CA GLN A 64 7.43 -15.54 -1.17
C GLN A 64 7.87 -17.00 -0.93
N GLY A 65 6.96 -17.85 -0.46
CA GLY A 65 7.23 -19.28 -0.21
C GLY A 65 8.07 -19.58 1.05
N GLY A 66 8.59 -18.55 1.72
CA GLY A 66 9.33 -18.65 2.99
C GLY A 66 8.64 -17.93 4.15
N LYS A 67 7.34 -17.63 4.01
CA LYS A 67 6.60 -16.88 5.04
C LYS A 67 6.30 -17.76 6.25
N TYR A 68 6.56 -17.22 7.44
CA TYR A 68 6.32 -17.90 8.72
C TYR A 68 4.88 -17.73 9.23
N ALA A 69 4.06 -16.92 8.53
CA ALA A 69 2.69 -16.64 8.92
C ALA A 69 1.72 -17.72 8.43
N PRO A 70 0.76 -18.16 9.27
CA PRO A 70 -0.32 -19.04 8.81
C PRO A 70 -1.20 -18.31 7.78
N GLN A 71 -1.68 -19.05 6.77
CA GLN A 71 -2.52 -18.52 5.66
C GLN A 71 -1.81 -17.47 4.79
N ALA A 72 -0.50 -17.62 4.59
CA ALA A 72 0.30 -16.73 3.75
C ALA A 72 -0.01 -16.84 2.24
N GLU A 73 -0.81 -17.81 1.79
CA GLU A 73 -1.09 -18.07 0.36
C GLU A 73 -1.57 -16.82 -0.40
N ASN A 74 -2.50 -16.05 0.18
CA ASN A 74 -3.00 -14.82 -0.44
C ASN A 74 -1.96 -13.68 -0.41
N TYR A 75 -1.07 -13.67 0.59
CA TYR A 75 0.06 -12.73 0.65
C TYR A 75 1.11 -13.06 -0.40
N ASP A 76 1.43 -14.34 -0.59
CA ASP A 76 2.36 -14.80 -1.63
C ASP A 76 1.80 -14.51 -3.03
N ALA A 77 0.50 -14.73 -3.25
CA ALA A 77 -0.14 -14.46 -4.53
C ALA A 77 -0.11 -12.97 -4.91
N ILE A 78 -0.43 -12.07 -3.97
CA ILE A 78 -0.43 -10.63 -4.25
C ILE A 78 1.01 -10.09 -4.39
N GLU A 79 1.96 -10.60 -3.60
CA GLU A 79 3.37 -10.23 -3.71
C GLU A 79 3.94 -10.64 -5.06
N LYS A 80 3.69 -11.88 -5.49
CA LYS A 80 4.12 -12.37 -6.81
C LYS A 80 3.51 -11.56 -7.95
N LEU A 81 2.22 -11.27 -7.87
CA LEU A 81 1.54 -10.44 -8.86
C LEU A 81 2.15 -9.04 -8.95
N CYS A 82 2.54 -8.46 -7.81
CA CYS A 82 3.20 -7.16 -7.75
C CYS A 82 4.59 -7.20 -8.39
N GLN A 83 5.40 -8.23 -8.08
CA GLN A 83 6.72 -8.43 -8.66
C GLN A 83 6.64 -8.58 -10.19
N ASP A 84 5.73 -9.42 -10.69
CA ASP A 84 5.55 -9.66 -12.12
C ASP A 84 5.15 -8.39 -12.86
N ARG A 85 4.23 -7.60 -12.28
CA ARG A 85 3.81 -6.32 -12.84
C ARG A 85 4.93 -5.28 -12.79
N ALA A 86 5.76 -5.29 -11.76
CA ALA A 86 6.90 -4.38 -11.66
C ALA A 86 7.92 -4.65 -12.77
N LEU A 87 8.33 -5.91 -12.95
CA LEU A 87 9.25 -6.28 -14.05
C LEU A 87 8.66 -5.92 -15.42
N ALA A 88 7.38 -6.23 -15.64
CA ALA A 88 6.69 -5.89 -16.89
C ALA A 88 6.62 -4.38 -17.15
N ALA A 89 6.35 -3.57 -16.12
CA ALA A 89 6.26 -2.11 -16.24
C ALA A 89 7.58 -1.46 -16.68
N PHE A 90 8.72 -2.09 -16.34
CA PHE A 90 10.06 -1.65 -16.73
C PHE A 90 10.65 -2.44 -17.91
N TYR A 91 9.86 -3.31 -18.56
CA TYR A 91 10.28 -4.12 -19.71
C TYR A 91 11.51 -5.02 -19.42
N LEU A 92 11.58 -5.57 -18.20
CA LEU A 92 12.71 -6.37 -17.75
C LEU A 92 12.45 -7.87 -17.97
N ASP A 93 13.48 -8.61 -18.41
CA ASP A 93 13.44 -10.07 -18.47
C ASP A 93 13.53 -10.66 -17.06
N PRO A 94 12.55 -11.44 -16.59
CA PRO A 94 12.60 -12.10 -15.29
C PRO A 94 13.77 -13.09 -15.10
N GLN A 95 14.43 -13.53 -16.17
CA GLN A 95 15.63 -14.36 -16.08
C GLN A 95 16.88 -13.55 -15.73
N GLU A 96 16.89 -12.25 -16.05
CA GLU A 96 18.02 -11.35 -15.80
C GLU A 96 17.77 -10.45 -14.58
N TRP A 97 16.51 -10.13 -14.29
CA TRP A 97 16.13 -9.16 -13.27
C TRP A 97 15.19 -9.76 -12.23
N GLY A 98 15.56 -9.56 -10.96
CA GLY A 98 14.67 -9.74 -9.82
C GLY A 98 14.17 -8.39 -9.29
N VAL A 99 13.09 -8.42 -8.50
CA VAL A 99 12.56 -7.22 -7.84
C VAL A 99 12.07 -7.54 -6.43
N ASN A 100 12.39 -6.66 -5.48
CA ASN A 100 11.84 -6.70 -4.13
C ASN A 100 10.81 -5.56 -3.98
N VAL A 101 9.58 -5.92 -3.59
CA VAL A 101 8.44 -5.00 -3.47
C VAL A 101 8.00 -4.76 -2.01
N GLN A 102 8.82 -5.15 -1.03
CA GLN A 102 8.46 -5.11 0.39
C GLN A 102 8.84 -3.80 1.09
N MET A 103 9.73 -2.99 0.50
CA MET A 103 10.24 -1.78 1.14
C MET A 103 9.21 -0.66 1.11
N GLY A 104 8.93 -0.07 2.29
CA GLY A 104 7.84 0.90 2.46
C GLY A 104 8.15 2.33 1.98
N SER A 105 9.40 2.64 1.67
CA SER A 105 9.81 3.96 1.19
C SER A 105 11.14 3.92 0.44
N GLY A 106 11.45 4.98 -0.31
CA GLY A 106 12.75 5.12 -0.97
C GLY A 106 13.93 5.10 0.02
N ILE A 107 13.77 5.69 1.21
CA ILE A 107 14.81 5.70 2.24
C ILE A 107 15.10 4.29 2.73
N THR A 108 14.07 3.52 3.06
CA THR A 108 14.22 2.13 3.53
C THR A 108 14.76 1.22 2.42
N SER A 109 14.37 1.47 1.17
CA SER A 109 14.90 0.76 0.00
C SER A 109 16.39 0.99 -0.19
N ASN A 110 16.83 2.25 -0.12
CA ASN A 110 18.25 2.59 -0.25
C ASN A 110 19.07 1.95 0.89
N LEU A 111 18.59 2.05 2.13
CA LEU A 111 19.28 1.47 3.26
C LEU A 111 19.43 -0.05 3.16
N ALA A 112 18.39 -0.74 2.66
CA ALA A 112 18.41 -2.19 2.47
C ALA A 112 19.41 -2.68 1.41
N ILE A 113 19.90 -1.80 0.53
CA ILE A 113 20.97 -2.14 -0.43
C ILE A 113 22.34 -2.09 0.25
N PHE A 114 22.51 -1.23 1.26
CA PHE A 114 23.81 -0.99 1.90
C PHE A 114 24.06 -1.89 3.11
N LEU A 115 23.03 -2.51 3.68
CA LEU A 115 23.09 -3.37 4.87
C LEU A 115 22.98 -4.85 4.49
#